data_AF-A0A7L3WQ23-F1
#
_entry.id   AF-A0A7L3WQ23-F1
#
_cell.length_a   1.000
_cell.length_b   1.000
_cell.length_c   1.000
_cell.angle_alpha   90.00
_cell.angle_beta   90.00
_cell.angle_gamma   90.00
#
_symmetry.space_group_name_H-M   'P 1'
#
loop_
_entity.id
_entity.type
_entity.pdbx_description
1 polymer ?
#
loop_
_entity_poly.entity_id
_entity_poly.type
_entity_poly.pdbx_seq_one_letter_code
_entity_poly.pdbx_strand_id
1 'polypeptide(L)'
;SHEKICRYIARESESVVVSVGYRLAPEHKYPAAYEDCLSATIHFLKNIKHYGVDPARVIVCGDSAGGNLAAAVSQTLVGRSDLPRLRAQILIYPGLQALDFNLPSYQQNRGVPLLLRERAAFYVLQYLNGHTLHMQEVLEGSHIPPDMRLKYRKWVSPD
;
A
#
# COMPACT_ATOMS: atom_id res chain seq x y z
N SER A 1 14.77 -7.63 -1.17
CA SER A 1 13.94 -8.73 -1.68
C SER A 1 13.17 -9.33 -0.52
N HIS A 2 11.86 -9.54 -0.68
CA HIS A 2 10.96 -10.14 0.30
C HIS A 2 10.92 -11.69 0.23
N GLU A 3 11.78 -12.31 -0.57
CA GLU A 3 11.82 -13.77 -0.75
C GLU A 3 11.83 -14.55 0.57
N LYS A 4 12.69 -14.18 1.53
CA LYS A 4 12.79 -14.88 2.83
C LYS A 4 11.48 -14.84 3.61
N ILE A 5 10.82 -13.69 3.66
CA ILE A 5 9.55 -13.54 4.38
C ILE A 5 8.43 -14.27 3.64
N CYS A 6 8.39 -14.22 2.30
CA CYS A 6 7.41 -14.97 1.50
C CYS A 6 7.56 -16.50 1.69
N ARG A 7 8.79 -17.02 1.68
CA ARG A 7 9.06 -18.45 1.95
C ARG A 7 8.68 -18.84 3.36
N TYR A 8 8.99 -18.00 4.34
CA TYR A 8 8.59 -18.22 5.73
C TYR A 8 7.07 -18.29 5.84
N ILE A 9 6.34 -17.30 5.31
CA ILE A 9 4.88 -17.29 5.32
C ILE A 9 4.33 -18.55 4.63
N ALA A 10 4.83 -18.90 3.45
CA ALA A 10 4.37 -20.08 2.71
C ALA A 10 4.50 -21.36 3.54
N ARG A 11 5.65 -21.53 4.21
CA ARG A 11 5.94 -22.69 5.06
C ARG A 11 5.08 -22.73 6.31
N GLU A 12 5.04 -21.63 7.07
CA GLU A 12 4.36 -21.60 8.37
C GLU A 12 2.83 -21.55 8.26
N SER A 13 2.30 -21.07 7.14
CA SER A 13 0.85 -21.02 6.89
C SER A 13 0.33 -22.13 5.97
N GLU A 14 1.21 -23.04 5.54
CA GLU A 14 0.90 -24.11 4.58
C GLU A 14 0.10 -23.61 3.36
N SER A 15 0.48 -22.43 2.87
CA SER A 15 -0.26 -21.68 1.85
C SER A 15 0.58 -21.42 0.61
N VAL A 16 -0.08 -21.34 -0.54
CA VAL A 16 0.52 -20.81 -1.77
C VAL A 16 0.72 -19.31 -1.63
N VAL A 17 1.96 -18.84 -1.78
CA VAL A 17 2.30 -17.42 -1.73
C VAL A 17 2.69 -16.92 -3.12
N VAL A 18 1.97 -15.92 -3.60
CA VAL A 18 2.26 -15.21 -4.86
C VAL A 18 2.86 -13.85 -4.53
N SER A 19 4.17 -13.70 -4.74
CA SER A 19 4.86 -12.42 -4.59
C SER A 19 4.84 -11.66 -5.92
N VAL A 20 4.17 -10.50 -5.96
CA VAL A 20 4.04 -9.71 -7.19
C VAL A 20 5.29 -8.83 -7.40
N GLY A 21 6.00 -9.04 -8.50
CA GLY A 21 7.09 -8.17 -8.96
C GLY A 21 6.55 -6.95 -9.69
N TYR A 22 5.90 -6.04 -8.97
CA TYR A 22 5.30 -4.83 -9.55
C TYR A 22 6.34 -3.79 -9.95
N ARG A 23 6.01 -2.96 -10.95
CA ARG A 23 6.84 -1.84 -11.41
C ARG A 23 7.03 -0.79 -10.30
N LEU A 24 8.23 -0.21 -10.24
CA LEU A 24 8.62 0.74 -9.19
C LEU A 24 8.72 2.17 -9.71
N ALA A 25 8.43 3.13 -8.84
CA ALA A 25 8.80 4.52 -9.03
C ALA A 25 10.31 4.71 -8.73
N PRO A 26 10.99 5.67 -9.39
CA PRO A 26 10.44 6.73 -10.25
C PRO A 26 10.20 6.35 -11.71
N GLU A 27 10.68 5.20 -12.18
CA GLU A 27 10.57 4.78 -13.59
C GLU A 27 9.11 4.56 -14.00
N HIS A 28 8.30 4.04 -13.07
CA HIS A 28 6.88 3.78 -13.25
C HIS A 28 6.09 4.32 -12.06
N LYS A 29 5.64 5.56 -12.21
CA LYS A 29 4.88 6.29 -11.19
C LYS A 29 3.45 5.77 -11.06
N TYR A 30 2.72 6.24 -10.05
CA TYR A 30 1.30 5.93 -9.86
C TYR A 30 0.52 6.16 -11.17
N PRO A 31 -0.34 5.21 -11.61
CA PRO A 31 -0.82 4.04 -10.86
C PRO A 31 -0.10 2.70 -11.14
N ALA A 32 1.09 2.68 -11.76
CA ALA A 32 1.69 1.46 -12.31
C ALA A 32 1.80 0.28 -11.32
N ALA A 33 2.34 0.50 -10.12
CA ALA A 33 2.45 -0.56 -9.10
C ALA A 33 1.08 -1.12 -8.67
N TYR A 34 0.07 -0.25 -8.58
CA TYR A 34 -1.29 -0.64 -8.24
C TYR A 34 -1.95 -1.46 -9.36
N GLU A 35 -1.78 -1.04 -10.62
CA GLU A 35 -2.28 -1.78 -11.78
C GLU A 35 -1.65 -3.17 -11.90
N ASP A 36 -0.36 -3.30 -11.62
CA ASP A 36 0.35 -4.58 -11.64
C ASP A 36 -0.18 -5.51 -10.53
N CYS A 37 -0.29 -5.01 -9.30
CA CYS A 37 -0.84 -5.78 -8.18
C CYS A 37 -2.30 -6.20 -8.42
N LEU A 38 -3.14 -5.29 -8.95
CA LEU A 38 -4.53 -5.59 -9.27
C LEU A 38 -4.61 -6.65 -10.38
N SER A 39 -3.85 -6.48 -11.46
CA SER A 39 -3.85 -7.40 -12.61
C SER A 39 -3.35 -8.79 -12.21
N ALA A 40 -2.28 -8.87 -11.42
CA ALA A 40 -1.75 -10.13 -10.90
C ALA A 40 -2.77 -10.83 -9.97
N THR A 41 -3.43 -10.07 -9.10
CA THR A 41 -4.46 -10.63 -8.19
C THR A 41 -5.65 -11.16 -8.98
N ILE A 42 -6.15 -10.40 -9.97
CA ILE A 42 -7.25 -10.86 -10.83
C ILE A 42 -6.84 -12.10 -11.62
N HIS A 43 -5.64 -12.13 -12.18
CA HIS A 43 -5.14 -13.28 -12.91
C HIS A 43 -5.06 -14.51 -12.01
N PHE A 44 -4.51 -14.38 -10.80
CA PHE A 44 -4.45 -15.47 -9.83
C PHE A 44 -5.85 -15.98 -9.46
N LEU A 45 -6.78 -15.08 -9.15
CA LEU A 45 -8.16 -15.43 -8.78
C LEU A 45 -8.91 -16.16 -9.91
N LYS A 46 -8.69 -15.78 -11.18
CA LYS A 46 -9.27 -16.47 -12.34
C LYS A 46 -8.67 -17.87 -12.56
N ASN A 47 -7.41 -18.05 -12.21
CA ASN A 47 -6.65 -19.28 -12.45
C ASN A 47 -6.43 -20.12 -11.18
N ILE A 48 -7.15 -19.81 -10.11
CA ILE A 48 -6.87 -20.32 -8.75
C ILE A 48 -6.82 -21.85 -8.64
N LYS A 49 -7.65 -22.54 -9.43
CA LYS A 49 -7.69 -24.01 -9.49
C LYS A 49 -6.38 -24.61 -10.00
N HIS A 50 -5.67 -23.93 -10.90
CA HIS A 50 -4.36 -24.39 -11.40
C HIS A 50 -3.29 -24.42 -10.31
N TYR A 51 -3.48 -23.64 -9.25
CA TYR A 51 -2.57 -23.58 -8.10
C TYR A 51 -3.01 -24.47 -6.93
N GLY A 52 -4.11 -25.21 -7.07
CA GLY A 52 -4.64 -26.07 -5.99
C GLY A 52 -5.15 -25.30 -4.76
N VAL A 53 -5.52 -24.03 -4.93
CA VAL A 53 -5.97 -23.16 -3.82
C VAL A 53 -7.50 -23.15 -3.72
N ASP A 54 -8.01 -23.23 -2.49
CA ASP A 54 -9.44 -23.06 -2.21
C ASP A 54 -9.88 -21.59 -2.45
N PRO A 55 -10.83 -21.33 -3.36
CA PRO A 55 -11.29 -19.97 -3.66
C PRO A 55 -11.93 -19.24 -2.46
N ALA A 56 -12.35 -19.95 -1.42
CA ALA A 56 -12.87 -19.34 -0.19
C ALA A 56 -11.76 -18.90 0.80
N ARG A 57 -10.49 -19.23 0.52
CA ARG A 57 -9.34 -19.04 1.42
C ARG A 57 -8.24 -18.17 0.83
N VAL A 58 -8.63 -17.13 0.08
CA VAL A 58 -7.67 -16.19 -0.51
C VAL A 58 -7.51 -14.96 0.37
N ILE A 59 -6.28 -14.60 0.67
CA ILE A 59 -5.94 -13.36 1.37
C ILE A 59 -5.01 -12.50 0.51
N VAL A 60 -5.04 -11.19 0.70
CA VAL A 60 -3.98 -10.30 0.21
C VAL A 60 -3.19 -9.76 1.39
N CYS A 61 -1.89 -9.59 1.22
CA CYS A 61 -1.03 -9.03 2.27
C CYS A 61 0.03 -8.13 1.67
N GLY A 62 0.51 -7.19 2.47
CA GLY A 62 1.65 -6.35 2.12
C GLY A 62 2.12 -5.51 3.29
N ASP A 63 3.38 -5.09 3.21
CA ASP A 63 4.02 -4.27 4.22
C ASP A 63 4.35 -2.86 3.71
N SER A 64 4.22 -1.84 4.56
CA SER A 64 4.52 -0.44 4.20
C SER A 64 3.76 0.00 2.93
N ALA A 65 4.48 0.30 1.84
CA ALA A 65 3.90 0.60 0.52
C ALA A 65 3.13 -0.60 -0.06
N GLY A 66 3.58 -1.85 0.15
CA GLY A 66 2.83 -3.04 -0.21
C GLY A 66 1.51 -3.16 0.57
N GLY A 67 1.46 -2.66 1.81
CA GLY A 67 0.23 -2.57 2.60
C GLY A 67 -0.77 -1.57 2.00
N ASN A 68 -0.29 -0.44 1.46
CA ASN A 68 -1.12 0.47 0.67
C ASN A 68 -1.73 -0.24 -0.54
N LEU A 69 -0.90 -0.93 -1.32
CA LEU A 69 -1.34 -1.66 -2.52
C LEU A 69 -2.35 -2.78 -2.18
N ALA A 70 -2.10 -3.55 -1.13
CA ALA A 70 -3.02 -4.60 -0.67
C ALA A 70 -4.38 -4.03 -0.25
N ALA A 71 -4.40 -2.89 0.44
CA ALA A 71 -5.63 -2.20 0.82
C ALA A 71 -6.39 -1.69 -0.42
N ALA A 72 -5.69 -1.04 -1.36
CA ALA A 72 -6.28 -0.51 -2.59
C ALA A 72 -6.86 -1.62 -3.48
N VAL A 73 -6.12 -2.72 -3.68
CA VAL A 73 -6.60 -3.90 -4.42
C VAL A 73 -7.84 -4.48 -3.74
N SER A 74 -7.82 -4.63 -2.42
CA SER A 74 -8.98 -5.14 -1.67
C SER A 74 -10.22 -4.31 -1.92
N GLN A 75 -10.11 -2.97 -1.86
CA GLN A 75 -11.23 -2.06 -2.12
C GLN A 75 -11.82 -2.24 -3.51
N THR A 76 -10.99 -2.35 -4.55
CA THR A 76 -11.43 -2.55 -5.93
C THR A 76 -12.13 -3.90 -6.13
N LEU A 77 -11.66 -4.96 -5.46
CA LEU A 77 -12.24 -6.29 -5.60
C LEU A 77 -13.58 -6.45 -4.86
N VAL A 78 -13.93 -5.57 -3.91
CA VAL A 78 -15.26 -5.60 -3.26
C VAL A 78 -16.40 -5.48 -4.29
N GLY A 79 -16.18 -4.72 -5.37
CA GLY A 79 -17.18 -4.53 -6.43
C GLY A 79 -17.20 -5.63 -7.51
N ARG A 80 -16.36 -6.68 -7.39
CA ARG A 80 -16.19 -7.70 -8.44
C ARG A 80 -16.88 -9.01 -8.03
N SER A 81 -18.15 -9.17 -8.43
CA SER A 81 -18.92 -10.40 -8.20
C SER A 81 -18.53 -11.57 -9.12
N ASP A 82 -17.74 -11.30 -10.17
CA ASP A 82 -17.24 -12.29 -11.13
C ASP A 82 -15.99 -13.04 -10.64
N LEU A 83 -15.44 -12.67 -9.48
CA LEU A 83 -14.23 -13.25 -8.90
C LEU A 83 -14.49 -13.83 -7.51
N PRO A 84 -13.71 -14.82 -7.05
CA PRO A 84 -13.72 -15.24 -5.66
C PRO A 84 -13.44 -14.06 -4.72
N ARG A 85 -14.16 -14.01 -3.60
CA ARG A 85 -13.99 -12.95 -2.60
C ARG A 85 -12.71 -13.17 -1.80
N LEU A 86 -12.00 -12.08 -1.53
CA LEU A 86 -10.92 -12.10 -0.54
C LEU A 86 -11.51 -12.37 0.85
N ARG A 87 -10.91 -13.31 1.57
CA ARG A 87 -11.28 -13.73 2.92
C ARG A 87 -10.80 -12.76 4.00
N ALA A 88 -9.65 -12.13 3.76
CA ALA A 88 -9.02 -11.15 4.63
C ALA A 88 -7.97 -10.32 3.87
N GLN A 89 -7.60 -9.18 4.47
CA GLN A 89 -6.42 -8.41 4.09
C GLN A 89 -5.50 -8.28 5.31
N ILE A 90 -4.20 -8.51 5.13
CA ILE A 90 -3.18 -8.35 6.18
C ILE A 90 -2.30 -7.16 5.83
N LEU A 91 -2.42 -6.08 6.60
CA LEU A 91 -1.72 -4.82 6.34
C LEU A 91 -0.65 -4.62 7.41
N ILE A 92 0.62 -4.78 7.03
CA ILE A 92 1.74 -4.68 7.96
C ILE A 92 2.28 -3.24 7.89
N TYR A 93 2.10 -2.45 8.95
CA TYR A 93 2.48 -1.02 9.05
C TYR A 93 2.19 -0.19 7.76
N PRO A 94 0.95 -0.20 7.23
CA PRO A 94 0.66 0.29 5.88
C PRO A 94 0.73 1.82 5.75
N GLY A 95 1.21 2.30 4.60
CA GLY A 95 1.12 3.72 4.23
C GLY A 95 -0.25 4.09 3.67
N LEU A 96 -1.24 4.39 4.52
CA LEU A 96 -2.64 4.59 4.09
C LEU A 96 -3.02 6.04 3.76
N GLN A 97 -2.13 7.00 4.02
CA GLN A 97 -2.39 8.41 3.74
C GLN A 97 -1.10 9.15 3.42
N ALA A 98 -1.24 10.21 2.62
CA ALA A 98 -0.19 11.15 2.26
C ALA A 98 -0.67 12.62 2.39
N LEU A 99 -1.73 12.83 3.17
CA LEU A 99 -2.36 14.13 3.39
C LEU A 99 -1.60 14.95 4.45
N ASP A 100 -1.18 14.31 5.54
CA ASP A 100 -0.52 14.99 6.65
C ASP A 100 0.70 14.20 7.14
N PHE A 101 1.87 14.82 7.06
CA PHE A 101 3.13 14.28 7.57
C PHE A 101 3.43 14.75 9.00
N ASN A 102 2.51 15.47 9.65
CA ASN A 102 2.65 15.98 11.01
C ASN A 102 1.78 15.25 12.05
N LEU A 103 1.25 14.07 11.71
CA LEU A 103 0.55 13.21 12.68
C LEU A 103 1.40 12.96 13.94
N PRO A 104 0.78 12.68 15.11
CA PRO A 104 1.52 12.51 16.36
C PRO A 104 2.64 11.46 16.27
N SER A 105 2.42 10.39 15.52
CA SER A 105 3.42 9.33 15.30
C SER A 105 4.64 9.80 14.49
N TYR A 106 4.48 10.70 13.50
CA TYR A 106 5.61 11.30 12.79
C TYR A 106 6.44 12.20 13.69
N GLN A 107 5.80 12.93 14.61
CA GLN A 107 6.49 13.80 15.57
C GLN A 107 7.21 13.00 16.65
N GLN A 108 6.52 12.04 17.28
CA GLN A 108 7.07 11.20 18.33
C GLN A 108 8.26 10.36 17.84
N ASN A 109 8.17 9.85 16.60
CA ASN A 109 9.19 8.97 16.02
C ASN A 109 10.19 9.70 15.10
N ARG A 110 10.28 11.04 15.18
CA ARG A 110 11.15 11.85 14.29
C ARG A 110 12.62 11.42 14.26
N GLY A 111 13.11 10.76 15.33
CA GLY A 111 14.48 10.26 15.47
C GLY A 111 14.65 8.75 15.21
N VAL A 112 13.59 8.03 14.81
CA VAL A 112 13.66 6.59 14.57
C VAL A 112 14.20 6.33 13.16
N PRO A 113 15.38 5.71 13.00
CA PRO A 113 16.09 5.67 11.71
C PRO A 113 15.43 4.76 10.67
N LEU A 114 14.41 3.98 11.03
CA LEU A 114 13.73 3.05 10.12
C LEU A 114 13.00 3.78 8.98
N LEU A 115 12.28 4.87 9.29
CA LEU A 115 11.61 5.72 8.31
C LEU A 115 11.46 7.13 8.87
N LEU A 116 12.31 8.05 8.40
CA LEU A 116 12.20 9.47 8.71
C LEU A 116 11.04 10.10 7.94
N ARG A 117 10.41 11.13 8.51
CA ARG A 117 9.29 11.87 7.92
C ARG A 117 9.64 12.41 6.52
N GLU A 118 10.83 12.98 6.38
CA GLU A 118 11.34 13.54 5.12
C GLU A 118 11.48 12.46 4.05
N ARG A 119 11.88 11.23 4.44
CA ARG A 119 11.93 10.09 3.52
C ARG A 119 10.54 9.62 3.09
N ALA A 120 9.56 9.64 4.00
CA ALA A 120 8.19 9.32 3.65
C ALA A 120 7.62 10.31 2.61
N ALA A 121 7.84 11.61 2.81
CA ALA A 121 7.46 12.65 1.85
C ALA A 121 8.18 12.47 0.50
N PHE A 122 9.48 12.17 0.52
CA PHE A 122 10.25 11.86 -0.69
C PHE A 122 9.64 10.69 -1.48
N TYR A 123 9.35 9.55 -0.83
CA TYR A 123 8.76 8.40 -1.51
C TYR A 123 7.39 8.69 -2.09
N VAL A 124 6.55 9.44 -1.37
CA VAL A 124 5.24 9.88 -1.86
C VAL A 124 5.39 10.75 -3.11
N LEU A 125 6.33 11.70 -3.12
CA LEU A 125 6.59 12.54 -4.29
C LEU A 125 7.05 11.72 -5.49
N GLN A 126 7.99 10.79 -5.30
CA GLN A 126 8.42 9.90 -6.37
C GLN A 126 7.26 9.07 -6.92
N TYR A 127 6.38 8.58 -6.04
CA TYR A 127 5.23 7.76 -6.42
C TYR A 127 4.14 8.55 -7.14
N LEU A 128 3.78 9.75 -6.65
CA LEU A 128 2.66 10.55 -7.15
C LEU A 128 3.04 11.55 -8.26
N ASN A 129 4.16 11.33 -8.96
CA ASN A 129 4.66 12.25 -9.98
C ASN A 129 4.93 13.68 -9.47
N GLY A 130 5.24 13.81 -8.18
CA GLY A 130 5.68 15.06 -7.58
C GLY A 130 7.17 15.32 -7.82
N HIS A 131 7.55 16.60 -7.77
CA HIS A 131 8.95 17.00 -7.78
C HIS A 131 9.49 17.14 -6.36
N THR A 132 10.71 16.64 -6.13
CA THR A 132 11.41 16.74 -4.84
C THR A 132 11.69 18.18 -4.40
N LEU A 133 11.65 19.13 -5.34
CA LEU A 133 11.72 20.56 -5.04
C LEU A 133 10.57 21.04 -4.13
N HIS A 134 9.42 20.35 -4.16
CA HIS A 134 8.25 20.69 -3.36
C HIS A 134 8.18 19.95 -2.01
N MET A 135 9.28 19.34 -1.58
CA MET A 135 9.30 18.50 -0.38
C MET A 135 8.97 19.31 0.88
N GLN A 136 9.45 20.55 0.98
CA GLN A 136 9.18 21.39 2.15
C GLN A 136 7.68 21.75 2.22
N GLU A 137 7.09 22.15 1.10
CA GLU A 137 5.67 22.48 0.99
C GLU A 137 4.80 21.27 1.35
N VAL A 138 5.21 20.05 0.96
CA VAL A 138 4.51 18.80 1.31
C VAL A 138 4.60 18.50 2.81
N LEU A 139 5.76 18.74 3.42
CA LEU A 139 5.95 18.55 4.87
C LEU A 139 5.16 19.58 5.70
N GLU A 140 4.96 20.78 5.17
CA GLU A 140 4.07 21.83 5.71
C GLU A 140 2.58 21.54 5.39
N GLY A 141 2.32 20.50 4.59
CA GLY A 141 1.01 20.04 4.16
C GLY A 141 0.37 20.91 3.07
N SER A 142 1.08 21.88 2.51
CA SER A 142 0.59 22.89 1.57
C SER A 142 0.05 22.30 0.26
N HIS A 143 0.35 21.03 -0.03
CA HIS A 143 -0.20 20.27 -1.15
C HIS A 143 -1.66 19.87 -0.97
N ILE A 144 -2.24 20.03 0.23
CA ILE A 144 -3.64 19.68 0.51
C ILE A 144 -4.52 20.93 0.59
N PRO A 145 -5.54 21.03 -0.28
CA PRO A 145 -6.53 22.11 -0.22
C PRO A 145 -7.21 22.23 1.17
N PRO A 146 -7.50 23.46 1.66
CA PRO A 146 -8.10 23.65 2.98
C PRO A 146 -9.44 22.91 3.19
N ASP A 147 -10.27 22.83 2.16
CA ASP A 147 -11.55 22.10 2.16
C ASP A 147 -11.34 20.59 2.34
N MET A 148 -10.30 20.02 1.72
CA MET A 148 -9.93 18.63 1.88
C MET A 148 -9.44 18.33 3.30
N ARG A 149 -8.62 19.23 3.87
CA ARG A 149 -8.20 19.12 5.28
C ARG A 149 -9.40 19.13 6.22
N LEU A 150 -10.36 20.02 5.99
CA LEU A 150 -11.58 20.10 6.80
C LEU A 150 -12.43 18.83 6.67
N LYS A 151 -12.63 18.35 5.44
CA LYS A 151 -13.43 17.15 5.15
C LYS A 151 -12.89 15.90 5.85
N TYR A 152 -11.57 15.72 5.87
CA TYR A 152 -10.94 14.53 6.43
C TYR A 152 -10.35 14.73 7.83
N ARG A 153 -10.51 15.92 8.45
CA ARG A 153 -9.92 16.26 9.75
C ARG A 153 -10.05 15.16 10.79
N LYS A 154 -11.24 14.57 10.95
CA LYS A 154 -11.49 13.50 11.92
C LYS A 154 -10.63 12.22 11.74
N TRP A 155 -10.01 12.03 10.59
CA TRP A 155 -9.22 10.85 10.25
C TRP A 155 -7.72 11.15 10.11
N VAL A 156 -7.34 12.40 9.85
CA VAL A 156 -5.96 12.80 9.53
C VAL A 156 -5.46 14.00 10.34
N SER A 157 -6.17 14.41 11.39
CA SER A 157 -5.72 15.46 12.31
C SER A 157 -5.12 14.85 13.58
N PRO A 158 -4.11 15.50 14.19
CA PRO A 158 -3.63 15.15 15.53
C PRO A 158 -4.62 15.50 16.65
N ASP A 159 -5.64 16.33 16.37
CA ASP A 159 -6.66 16.80 17.32
C ASP A 159 -7.85 15.84 17.46
#